data_AF-A0A838INZ6-F1
#
_entry.id   AF-A0A838INZ6-F1
#
_cell.length_a   1.000
_cell.length_b   1.000
_cell.length_c   1.000
_cell.angle_alpha   90.00
_cell.angle_beta   90.00
_cell.angle_gamma   90.00
#
_symmetry.space_group_name_H-M   'P 1'
#
loop_
_entity.id
_entity.type
_entity.pdbx_description
1 polymer ?
#
loop_
_entity_poly.entity_id
_entity_poly.type
_entity_poly.pdbx_seq_one_letter_code
_entity_poly.pdbx_strand_id
1 'polypeptide(L)'
;MITSIFALLSACATDRTQRVVVEPEQPIAAPPIEYSGLGVCVGDVRLDDAQDYSHCRVIEGDLHVQNWPHAHLHALPRLERITGSLHIINSLALSSLSGISNVREIGADLYLVNLPALESLDELASLVRVAGDIEIVALAVALCQAEQFVARVRPGEHRGRLVLHELDEQTLCPSVDRPGVIVMLDDDQIRGGGHLKTVHPEIARRARILYFLALEQGVQIQFISGYRRYQKPGRKSRRLSSWHAFGMGIDFNLSHRVDMKDASRHFAQDREQWYIVGNMARGLGFVWGESFNDIFHLEWHPGMSDRIKADEFARLRKLTGKDVVNYKASWALFERPKELPARCVGGCWEIVDEELRRRVELTEGMVVRE
;
A
#
# COMPACT_ATOMS: atom_id res chain seq x y z
N MET A 1 16.42 56.18 39.10
CA MET A 1 15.00 56.28 39.48
C MET A 1 14.18 56.30 38.20
N ILE A 2 13.18 55.42 38.15
CA ILE A 2 11.91 55.55 37.40
C ILE A 2 11.98 55.48 35.85
N THR A 3 11.67 54.25 35.43
CA THR A 3 10.84 53.79 34.32
C THR A 3 9.90 54.75 33.57
N SER A 4 9.71 54.38 32.30
CA SER A 4 8.50 54.48 31.44
C SER A 4 8.47 55.59 30.39
N ILE A 5 8.35 55.21 29.10
CA ILE A 5 7.09 55.26 28.35
C ILE A 5 7.22 54.50 27.00
N PHE A 6 6.09 53.93 26.61
CA PHE A 6 5.74 53.05 25.49
C PHE A 6 6.06 53.55 24.05
N ALA A 7 6.51 52.57 23.24
CA ALA A 7 5.88 52.09 21.99
C ALA A 7 6.21 52.66 20.59
N LEU A 8 6.33 51.68 19.69
CA LEU A 8 5.95 51.61 18.26
C LEU A 8 6.90 52.25 17.23
N LEU A 9 7.61 51.40 16.47
CA LEU A 9 7.32 51.09 15.06
C LEU A 9 8.43 50.25 14.42
N SER A 10 8.01 49.17 13.75
CA SER A 10 8.49 48.68 12.44
C SER A 10 10.00 48.54 12.18
N ALA A 11 10.45 47.30 11.93
CA ALA A 11 11.08 46.96 10.64
C ALA A 11 11.40 45.46 10.53
N CYS A 12 11.27 44.99 9.30
CA CYS A 12 11.43 43.64 8.79
C CYS A 12 12.84 43.03 8.93
N ALA A 13 12.84 41.70 9.09
CA ALA A 13 13.61 40.68 8.38
C ALA A 13 15.11 40.87 8.10
N THR A 14 15.91 39.87 8.53
CA THR A 14 16.85 39.05 7.72
C THR A 14 17.53 38.05 8.67
N ASP A 15 17.27 36.76 8.52
CA ASP A 15 18.09 35.79 7.77
C ASP A 15 19.06 35.02 8.68
N ARG A 16 18.82 33.71 8.80
CA ARG A 16 19.82 32.66 9.04
C ARG A 16 19.18 31.31 8.74
N THR A 17 19.26 30.90 7.48
CA THR A 17 19.04 29.50 7.10
C THR A 17 20.23 28.66 7.57
N GLN A 18 20.07 27.94 8.68
CA GLN A 18 20.93 26.80 8.99
C GLN A 18 20.49 25.63 8.10
N ARG A 19 21.31 25.29 7.10
CA ARG A 19 21.16 24.03 6.35
C ARG A 19 21.44 22.88 7.32
N VAL A 20 20.38 22.17 7.72
CA VAL A 20 20.51 20.85 8.35
C VAL A 20 20.77 19.86 7.22
N VAL A 21 21.99 19.36 7.13
CA VAL A 21 22.31 18.18 6.33
C VAL A 21 21.80 16.99 7.13
N VAL A 22 20.67 16.42 6.72
CA VAL A 22 20.18 15.15 7.24
C VAL A 22 20.88 14.07 6.45
N GLU A 23 21.82 13.37 7.07
CA GLU A 23 22.37 12.13 6.52
C GLU A 23 21.24 11.09 6.43
N PRO A 24 21.23 10.23 5.40
CA PRO A 24 20.20 9.20 5.28
C PRO A 24 20.31 8.25 6.47
N GLU A 25 19.28 8.22 7.32
CA GLU A 25 19.16 7.23 8.38
C GLU A 25 19.22 5.83 7.77
N GLN A 26 20.10 5.00 8.32
CA GLN A 26 20.22 3.60 7.96
C GLN A 26 18.86 2.90 8.09
N PRO A 27 18.52 1.95 7.20
CA PRO A 27 17.24 1.26 7.26
C PRO A 27 17.06 0.63 8.64
N ILE A 28 15.97 1.01 9.31
CA ILE A 28 15.58 0.50 10.62
C ILE A 28 15.42 -1.01 10.49
N ALA A 29 16.41 -1.76 10.98
CA ALA A 29 16.29 -3.20 11.14
C ALA A 29 15.04 -3.45 12.00
N ALA A 30 14.20 -4.41 11.58
CA ALA A 30 13.08 -4.85 12.41
C ALA A 30 13.61 -5.13 13.82
N PRO A 31 12.88 -4.72 14.88
CA PRO A 31 13.35 -4.92 16.25
C PRO A 31 13.68 -6.41 16.41
N PRO A 32 14.87 -6.76 16.95
CA PRO A 32 15.18 -8.15 17.20
C PRO A 32 14.12 -8.69 18.14
N ILE A 33 13.34 -9.66 17.67
CA ILE A 33 12.48 -10.45 18.54
C ILE A 33 13.46 -11.16 19.49
N GLU A 34 13.51 -10.72 20.75
CA GLU A 34 14.26 -11.42 21.80
C GLU A 34 13.60 -12.78 22.02
N TYR A 35 14.08 -13.79 21.29
CA TYR A 35 13.78 -15.18 21.61
C TYR A 35 14.53 -15.49 22.90
N SER A 36 13.80 -15.54 24.00
CA SER A 36 14.30 -15.95 25.31
C SER A 36 14.72 -17.43 25.29
N GLY A 37 15.83 -17.77 24.61
CA GLY A 37 16.56 -19.06 24.61
C GLY A 37 15.81 -20.33 24.18
N LEU A 38 14.47 -20.34 24.15
CA LEU A 38 13.65 -21.48 23.76
C LEU A 38 13.45 -21.47 22.24
N GLY A 39 14.02 -22.49 21.58
CA GLY A 39 13.83 -22.75 20.16
C GLY A 39 14.85 -22.06 19.25
N VAL A 40 16.04 -21.74 19.75
CA VAL A 40 17.17 -21.32 18.91
C VAL A 40 18.05 -22.53 18.63
N CYS A 41 18.29 -22.81 17.35
CA CYS A 41 19.15 -23.87 16.87
C CYS A 41 20.41 -23.23 16.27
N VAL A 42 21.53 -23.36 16.99
CA VAL A 42 22.77 -22.63 16.68
C VAL A 42 23.64 -23.44 15.72
N GLY A 43 24.16 -22.77 14.70
CA GLY A 43 24.97 -23.36 13.64
C GLY A 43 24.14 -23.90 12.48
N ASP A 44 24.85 -24.43 11.48
CA ASP A 44 24.20 -24.92 10.25
C ASP A 44 23.42 -26.21 10.51
N VAL A 45 22.16 -26.19 10.12
CA VAL A 45 21.24 -27.33 10.21
C VAL A 45 21.22 -28.06 8.87
N ARG A 46 21.43 -29.37 8.91
CA ARG A 46 21.24 -30.27 7.76
C ARG A 46 20.04 -31.15 8.07
N LEU A 47 18.95 -30.99 7.32
CA LEU A 47 17.80 -31.89 7.49
C LEU A 47 18.11 -33.25 6.87
N ASP A 48 18.04 -34.27 7.72
CA ASP A 48 17.89 -35.66 7.33
C ASP A 48 16.58 -36.21 7.93
N ASP A 49 16.11 -37.35 7.43
CA ASP A 49 14.85 -37.98 7.88
C ASP A 49 14.92 -38.56 9.31
N ALA A 50 16.10 -38.51 9.95
CA ALA A 50 16.36 -39.08 11.26
C ALA A 50 16.26 -38.06 12.41
N GLN A 51 16.26 -36.75 12.11
CA GLN A 51 16.38 -35.69 13.11
C GLN A 51 15.08 -34.87 13.27
N ASP A 52 14.68 -34.67 14.53
CA ASP A 52 13.53 -33.83 14.89
C ASP A 52 13.97 -32.41 15.27
N TYR A 53 13.59 -31.44 14.44
CA TYR A 53 13.83 -30.02 14.66
C TYR A 53 12.54 -29.26 15.04
N SER A 54 11.52 -29.96 15.55
CA SER A 54 10.21 -29.38 15.91
C SER A 54 10.27 -28.30 17.00
N HIS A 55 11.36 -28.24 17.74
CA HIS A 55 11.63 -27.22 18.74
C HIS A 55 12.22 -25.93 18.14
N CYS A 56 12.83 -25.98 16.95
CA CYS A 56 13.47 -24.82 16.32
C CYS A 56 12.44 -23.80 15.84
N ARG A 57 12.60 -22.56 16.31
CA ARG A 57 11.93 -21.35 15.83
C ARG A 57 12.89 -20.43 15.09
N VAL A 58 14.15 -20.43 15.47
CA VAL A 58 15.22 -19.69 14.79
C VAL A 58 16.38 -20.62 14.54
N ILE A 59 16.92 -20.59 13.32
CA ILE A 59 18.23 -21.18 13.01
C ILE A 59 19.24 -20.04 12.93
N GLU A 60 20.25 -20.08 13.81
CA GLU A 60 21.40 -19.16 13.80
C GLU A 60 22.53 -19.75 12.96
N GLY A 61 22.29 -19.85 11.65
CA GLY A 61 23.16 -20.49 10.68
C GLY A 61 22.40 -20.77 9.38
N ASP A 62 22.97 -21.64 8.55
CA ASP A 62 22.35 -22.07 7.30
C ASP A 62 21.40 -23.24 7.52
N LEU A 63 20.35 -23.33 6.71
CA LEU A 63 19.48 -24.51 6.62
C LEU A 63 19.71 -25.21 5.29
N HIS A 64 20.21 -26.44 5.34
CA HIS A 64 20.43 -27.28 4.17
C HIS A 64 19.45 -28.46 4.15
N VAL A 65 18.73 -28.58 3.04
CA VAL A 65 17.85 -29.68 2.70
C VAL A 65 18.35 -30.22 1.36
N GLN A 66 18.98 -31.39 1.38
CA GLN A 66 19.56 -31.98 0.18
C GLN A 66 19.10 -33.42 0.03
N ASN A 67 18.65 -33.81 -1.16
CA ASN A 67 18.14 -35.16 -1.46
C ASN A 67 17.01 -35.60 -0.50
N TRP A 68 16.10 -34.68 -0.15
CA TRP A 68 15.02 -34.97 0.79
C TRP A 68 14.04 -35.99 0.20
N PRO A 69 13.78 -37.12 0.90
CA PRO A 69 13.05 -38.25 0.33
C PRO A 69 11.53 -38.14 0.48
N HIS A 70 11.01 -37.07 1.11
CA HIS A 70 9.57 -36.93 1.40
C HIS A 70 8.92 -35.77 0.65
N ALA A 71 7.59 -35.81 0.56
CA ALA A 71 6.79 -34.78 -0.10
C ALA A 71 6.74 -33.43 0.63
N HIS A 72 7.06 -33.41 1.93
CA HIS A 72 6.93 -32.22 2.79
C HIS A 72 8.01 -32.17 3.88
N LEU A 73 8.33 -30.96 4.36
CA LEU A 73 9.38 -30.68 5.35
C LEU A 73 8.89 -30.78 6.82
N HIS A 74 8.28 -31.89 7.21
CA HIS A 74 7.64 -32.05 8.53
C HIS A 74 8.53 -31.78 9.77
N ALA A 75 9.86 -31.74 9.62
CA ALA A 75 10.79 -31.59 10.73
C ALA A 75 10.83 -30.17 11.36
N LEU A 76 10.28 -29.14 10.70
CA LEU A 76 10.48 -27.72 11.10
C LEU A 76 9.19 -26.90 11.38
N PRO A 77 8.10 -27.46 11.91
CA PRO A 77 6.75 -26.85 11.90
C PRO A 77 6.63 -25.46 12.57
N ARG A 78 7.63 -25.04 13.34
CA ARG A 78 7.65 -23.77 14.08
C ARG A 78 8.73 -22.80 13.63
N LEU A 79 9.48 -23.12 12.57
CA LEU A 79 10.58 -22.30 12.11
C LEU A 79 10.07 -20.96 11.56
N GLU A 80 10.56 -19.86 12.13
CA GLU A 80 10.14 -18.49 11.83
C GLU A 80 11.26 -17.67 11.17
N ARG A 81 12.54 -18.00 11.43
CA ARG A 81 13.69 -17.23 10.91
C ARG A 81 14.91 -18.11 10.67
N ILE A 82 15.63 -17.83 9.59
CA ILE A 82 16.96 -18.37 9.29
C ILE A 82 17.90 -17.17 9.18
N THR A 83 18.92 -17.09 10.02
CA THR A 83 19.85 -15.95 9.97
C THR A 83 20.88 -16.07 8.84
N GLY A 84 21.17 -17.30 8.39
CA GLY A 84 22.00 -17.58 7.23
C GLY A 84 21.18 -17.83 5.97
N SER A 85 21.64 -18.76 5.14
CA SER A 85 21.07 -19.14 3.85
C SER A 85 20.13 -20.35 3.96
N LEU A 86 19.13 -20.40 3.07
CA LEU A 86 18.28 -21.57 2.88
C LEU A 86 18.64 -22.27 1.58
N HIS A 87 19.07 -23.52 1.68
CA HIS A 87 19.39 -24.37 0.54
C HIS A 87 18.44 -25.56 0.49
N ILE A 88 17.59 -25.64 -0.54
CA ILE A 88 16.75 -26.82 -0.82
C ILE A 88 17.10 -27.33 -2.21
N ILE A 89 17.80 -28.46 -2.27
CA ILE A 89 18.49 -28.93 -3.48
C ILE A 89 18.21 -30.42 -3.73
N ASN A 90 17.98 -30.79 -4.99
CA ASN A 90 17.88 -32.20 -5.46
C ASN A 90 16.85 -33.05 -4.71
N SER A 91 15.76 -32.46 -4.25
CA SER A 91 14.73 -33.15 -3.48
C SER A 91 13.54 -33.52 -4.37
N LEU A 92 13.72 -34.58 -5.17
CA LEU A 92 12.83 -34.92 -6.29
C LEU A 92 11.38 -35.24 -5.88
N ALA A 93 11.18 -35.72 -4.65
CA ALA A 93 9.86 -36.05 -4.13
C ALA A 93 9.15 -34.86 -3.47
N LEU A 94 9.86 -33.76 -3.20
CA LEU A 94 9.37 -32.63 -2.42
C LEU A 94 8.38 -31.80 -3.26
N SER A 95 7.09 -31.87 -2.91
CA SER A 95 6.02 -31.13 -3.58
C SER A 95 5.39 -30.04 -2.69
N SER A 96 5.78 -29.96 -1.42
CA SER A 96 5.29 -29.00 -0.45
C SER A 96 6.41 -28.53 0.49
N LEU A 97 6.43 -27.23 0.76
CA LEU A 97 7.28 -26.54 1.73
C LEU A 97 6.57 -26.34 3.10
N SER A 98 5.48 -27.05 3.37
CA SER A 98 4.60 -26.90 4.56
C SER A 98 5.28 -26.99 5.94
N GLY A 99 6.55 -27.37 6.02
CA GLY A 99 7.36 -27.27 7.24
C GLY A 99 7.91 -25.88 7.54
N ILE A 100 8.12 -25.04 6.53
CA ILE A 100 8.77 -23.73 6.66
C ILE A 100 7.82 -22.58 6.31
N SER A 101 6.51 -22.83 6.32
CA SER A 101 5.48 -21.85 5.96
C SER A 101 5.38 -20.66 6.92
N ASN A 102 5.97 -20.78 8.11
CA ASN A 102 6.06 -19.74 9.11
C ASN A 102 7.31 -18.86 8.97
N VAL A 103 8.26 -19.22 8.08
CA VAL A 103 9.51 -18.47 7.92
C VAL A 103 9.22 -17.09 7.33
N ARG A 104 9.65 -16.05 8.03
CA ARG A 104 9.45 -14.64 7.65
C ARG A 104 10.68 -14.00 7.04
N GLU A 105 11.86 -14.50 7.40
CA GLU A 105 13.13 -13.89 7.00
C GLU A 105 14.23 -14.93 6.80
N ILE A 106 15.00 -14.72 5.73
CA ILE A 106 16.27 -15.38 5.43
C ILE A 106 17.34 -14.30 5.38
N GLY A 107 18.32 -14.40 6.27
CA GLY A 107 19.34 -13.37 6.49
C GLY A 107 20.45 -13.35 5.44
N ALA A 108 20.59 -14.39 4.63
CA ALA A 108 21.47 -14.45 3.47
C ALA A 108 20.71 -14.93 2.22
N ASP A 109 21.13 -16.03 1.60
CA ASP A 109 20.69 -16.44 0.26
C ASP A 109 19.54 -17.47 0.29
N LEU A 110 18.75 -17.51 -0.78
CA LEU A 110 17.71 -18.53 -1.01
C LEU A 110 18.00 -19.31 -2.29
N TYR A 111 18.22 -20.62 -2.13
CA TYR A 111 18.46 -21.56 -3.23
C TYR A 111 17.38 -22.65 -3.23
N LEU A 112 16.53 -22.64 -4.27
CA LEU A 112 15.55 -23.69 -4.57
C LEU A 112 15.93 -24.31 -5.91
N VAL A 113 16.57 -25.48 -5.89
CA VAL A 113 17.21 -26.05 -7.09
C VAL A 113 16.85 -27.52 -7.28
N ASN A 114 16.40 -27.86 -8.49
CA ASN A 114 16.06 -29.23 -8.89
C ASN A 114 15.02 -29.87 -7.95
N LEU A 115 13.84 -29.25 -7.93
CA LEU A 115 12.65 -29.67 -7.18
C LEU A 115 11.48 -29.88 -8.15
N PRO A 116 11.55 -30.88 -9.03
CA PRO A 116 10.62 -31.03 -10.15
C PRO A 116 9.18 -31.37 -9.73
N ALA A 117 8.94 -31.79 -8.48
CA ALA A 117 7.60 -32.03 -7.95
C ALA A 117 6.99 -30.80 -7.26
N LEU A 118 7.76 -29.71 -7.08
CA LEU A 118 7.28 -28.49 -6.44
C LEU A 118 6.61 -27.60 -7.48
N GLU A 119 5.30 -27.46 -7.37
CA GLU A 119 4.45 -26.75 -8.34
C GLU A 119 4.03 -25.35 -7.85
N SER A 120 4.23 -25.01 -6.57
CA SER A 120 3.83 -23.72 -6.00
C SER A 120 4.81 -23.22 -4.94
N LEU A 121 4.93 -21.89 -4.81
CA LEU A 121 5.67 -21.18 -3.76
C LEU A 121 4.75 -20.49 -2.74
N ASP A 122 3.44 -20.73 -2.79
CA ASP A 122 2.46 -20.01 -1.96
C ASP A 122 2.61 -20.33 -0.47
N GLU A 123 3.13 -21.52 -0.14
CA GLU A 123 3.44 -21.87 1.25
C GLU A 123 4.55 -20.98 1.84
N LEU A 124 5.32 -20.25 1.02
CA LEU A 124 6.25 -19.20 1.43
C LEU A 124 5.60 -17.79 1.45
N ALA A 125 4.28 -17.68 1.57
CA ALA A 125 3.59 -16.39 1.65
C ALA A 125 4.02 -15.54 2.86
N SER A 126 4.44 -16.17 3.96
CA SER A 126 4.93 -15.48 5.17
C SER A 126 6.32 -14.87 5.01
N LEU A 127 7.12 -15.35 4.03
CA LEU A 127 8.45 -14.86 3.79
C LEU A 127 8.36 -13.46 3.19
N VAL A 128 8.92 -12.48 3.89
CA VAL A 128 8.88 -11.06 3.51
C VAL A 128 10.25 -10.53 3.09
N ARG A 129 11.34 -11.22 3.43
CA ARG A 129 12.70 -10.73 3.17
C ARG A 129 13.69 -11.85 2.94
N VAL A 130 14.44 -11.72 1.84
CA VAL A 130 15.70 -12.44 1.58
C VAL A 130 16.78 -11.38 1.32
N ALA A 131 17.84 -11.38 2.12
CA ALA A 131 18.86 -10.33 2.04
C ALA A 131 19.86 -10.52 0.90
N GLY A 132 20.22 -11.78 0.62
CA GLY A 132 21.21 -12.20 -0.37
C GLY A 132 20.61 -12.62 -1.70
N ASP A 133 21.31 -13.49 -2.41
CA ASP A 133 20.98 -14.01 -3.73
C ASP A 133 19.71 -14.87 -3.72
N ILE A 134 19.01 -14.91 -4.85
CA ILE A 134 17.88 -15.83 -5.06
C ILE A 134 18.14 -16.63 -6.34
N GLU A 135 18.09 -17.95 -6.20
CA GLU A 135 18.19 -18.89 -7.30
C GLU A 135 17.04 -19.90 -7.23
N ILE A 136 16.20 -19.89 -8.26
CA ILE A 136 15.06 -20.79 -8.43
C ILE A 136 15.23 -21.47 -9.78
N VAL A 137 15.62 -22.74 -9.77
CA VAL A 137 16.03 -23.47 -10.98
C VAL A 137 15.45 -24.87 -10.99
N ALA A 138 14.91 -25.31 -12.13
CA ALA A 138 14.40 -26.68 -12.33
C ALA A 138 13.29 -27.05 -11.33
N LEU A 139 12.22 -26.25 -11.32
CA LEU A 139 10.99 -26.46 -10.55
C LEU A 139 9.80 -26.58 -11.51
N ALA A 140 8.72 -27.23 -11.10
CA ALA A 140 7.45 -27.23 -11.84
C ALA A 140 6.59 -25.98 -11.58
N VAL A 141 7.14 -24.99 -10.88
CA VAL A 141 6.50 -23.68 -10.63
C VAL A 141 6.41 -22.89 -11.93
N ALA A 142 5.27 -22.23 -12.16
CA ALA A 142 5.10 -21.32 -13.28
C ALA A 142 6.03 -20.09 -13.15
N LEU A 143 6.69 -19.69 -14.25
CA LEU A 143 7.63 -18.55 -14.25
C LEU A 143 7.04 -17.29 -13.61
N CYS A 144 5.77 -16.97 -13.91
CA CYS A 144 5.12 -15.78 -13.36
C CYS A 144 4.89 -15.84 -11.85
N GLN A 145 4.73 -17.03 -11.26
CA GLN A 145 4.61 -17.20 -9.80
C GLN A 145 5.97 -16.97 -9.13
N ALA A 146 7.05 -17.47 -9.73
CA ALA A 146 8.40 -17.23 -9.26
C ALA A 146 8.76 -15.73 -9.31
N GLU A 147 8.41 -15.02 -10.38
CA GLU A 147 8.59 -13.57 -10.49
C GLU A 147 7.83 -12.79 -9.40
N GLN A 148 6.58 -13.18 -9.13
CA GLN A 148 5.75 -12.55 -8.08
C GLN A 148 6.31 -12.80 -6.69
N PHE A 149 6.79 -14.02 -6.44
CA PHE A 149 7.48 -14.38 -5.20
C PHE A 149 8.71 -13.50 -5.01
N VAL A 150 9.58 -13.40 -6.01
CA VAL A 150 10.80 -12.58 -5.96
C VAL A 150 10.48 -11.10 -5.72
N ALA A 151 9.49 -10.55 -6.43
CA ALA A 151 9.07 -9.16 -6.27
C ALA A 151 8.60 -8.86 -4.83
N ARG A 152 7.95 -9.83 -4.16
CA ARG A 152 7.50 -9.70 -2.77
C ARG A 152 8.67 -9.71 -1.78
N VAL A 153 9.61 -10.64 -1.93
CA VAL A 153 10.68 -10.85 -0.94
C VAL A 153 11.90 -9.95 -1.15
N ARG A 154 11.94 -9.19 -2.26
CA ARG A 154 12.99 -8.21 -2.62
C ARG A 154 12.42 -6.86 -3.11
N PRO A 155 11.82 -6.02 -2.27
CA PRO A 155 11.39 -4.68 -2.69
C PRO A 155 12.57 -3.68 -2.74
N GLY A 156 12.96 -3.19 -3.93
CA GLY A 156 13.92 -2.08 -4.11
C GLY A 156 15.36 -2.48 -4.51
N GLU A 157 16.35 -1.57 -4.35
CA GLU A 157 17.78 -1.64 -4.77
C GLU A 157 18.59 -2.83 -4.19
N HIS A 158 18.13 -4.06 -4.39
CA HIS A 158 18.85 -5.27 -4.01
C HIS A 158 20.03 -5.51 -4.96
N ARG A 159 21.19 -5.86 -4.37
CA ARG A 159 22.47 -6.02 -5.09
C ARG A 159 22.86 -7.48 -5.37
N GLY A 160 22.08 -8.45 -4.89
CA GLY A 160 22.36 -9.87 -5.09
C GLY A 160 21.90 -10.40 -6.44
N ARG A 161 22.52 -11.48 -6.92
CA ARG A 161 22.16 -12.17 -8.14
C ARG A 161 20.72 -12.73 -8.05
N LEU A 162 20.04 -12.73 -9.19
CA LEU A 162 18.75 -13.41 -9.38
C LEU A 162 18.90 -14.39 -10.55
N VAL A 163 18.56 -15.66 -10.33
CA VAL A 163 18.54 -16.69 -11.36
C VAL A 163 17.19 -17.39 -11.33
N LEU A 164 16.43 -17.27 -12.42
CA LEU A 164 15.20 -18.02 -12.68
C LEU A 164 15.41 -18.80 -13.98
N HIS A 165 15.39 -20.12 -13.93
CA HIS A 165 15.71 -20.98 -15.09
C HIS A 165 14.99 -22.32 -15.01
N GLU A 166 14.68 -22.95 -16.15
CA GLU A 166 14.00 -24.26 -16.20
C GLU A 166 12.70 -24.30 -15.36
N LEU A 167 11.80 -23.35 -15.62
CA LEU A 167 10.47 -23.23 -15.00
C LEU A 167 9.37 -23.50 -16.03
N ASP A 168 8.16 -23.84 -15.59
CA ASP A 168 7.04 -24.09 -16.51
C ASP A 168 6.59 -22.78 -17.20
N GLU A 169 6.63 -22.77 -18.53
CA GLU A 169 6.20 -21.65 -19.39
C GLU A 169 4.71 -21.72 -19.77
N GLN A 170 4.01 -22.84 -19.48
CA GLN A 170 2.66 -23.11 -19.96
C GLN A 170 1.63 -23.28 -18.83
N THR A 171 1.31 -22.20 -18.12
CA THR A 171 0.08 -22.16 -17.30
C THR A 171 -0.38 -20.72 -17.12
N LEU A 172 -1.68 -20.46 -17.31
CA LEU A 172 -2.28 -19.13 -17.16
C LEU A 172 -1.94 -18.56 -15.78
N CYS A 173 -1.61 -17.28 -15.74
CA CYS A 173 -1.60 -16.47 -14.51
C CYS A 173 -2.90 -15.66 -14.45
N PRO A 174 -4.07 -16.27 -14.13
CA PRO A 174 -5.26 -15.50 -13.85
C PRO A 174 -5.00 -14.65 -12.61
N SER A 175 -5.58 -13.47 -12.58
CA SER A 175 -5.36 -12.47 -11.55
C SER A 175 -5.65 -13.01 -10.15
N VAL A 176 -4.57 -13.25 -9.39
CA VAL A 176 -4.39 -12.77 -8.02
C VAL A 176 -5.45 -13.22 -7.00
N ASP A 177 -5.25 -14.41 -6.44
CA ASP A 177 -5.37 -14.59 -4.99
C ASP A 177 -3.98 -14.30 -4.40
N ARG A 178 -3.62 -13.02 -4.29
CA ARG A 178 -2.40 -12.60 -3.56
C ARG A 178 -2.85 -11.78 -2.35
N PRO A 179 -2.35 -12.06 -1.14
CA PRO A 179 -2.28 -11.03 -0.12
C PRO A 179 -1.38 -9.89 -0.64
N GLY A 180 -1.96 -8.71 -0.86
CA GLY A 180 -1.22 -7.49 -1.18
C GLY A 180 -1.26 -7.00 -2.64
N VAL A 181 -2.08 -7.58 -3.53
CA VAL A 181 -2.29 -7.01 -4.88
C VAL A 181 -3.76 -6.67 -5.07
N ILE A 182 -4.04 -5.38 -5.06
CA ILE A 182 -5.36 -4.82 -5.38
C ILE A 182 -5.60 -4.98 -6.88
N VAL A 183 -6.40 -5.98 -7.27
CA VAL A 183 -7.01 -5.98 -8.60
C VAL A 183 -8.00 -4.82 -8.62
N MET A 184 -7.70 -3.81 -9.43
CA MET A 184 -8.55 -2.63 -9.55
C MET A 184 -9.88 -3.06 -10.15
N LEU A 185 -10.94 -2.97 -9.35
CA LEU A 185 -12.29 -3.28 -9.81
C LEU A 185 -12.71 -2.30 -10.91
N ASP A 186 -13.32 -2.85 -11.96
CA ASP A 186 -13.95 -2.05 -13.00
C ASP A 186 -15.17 -1.28 -12.45
N ASP A 187 -15.56 -0.21 -13.14
CA ASP A 187 -16.64 0.67 -12.67
C ASP A 187 -17.99 -0.04 -12.50
N ASP A 188 -18.23 -1.12 -13.24
CA ASP A 188 -19.44 -1.95 -13.15
C ASP A 188 -19.42 -2.93 -11.96
N GLN A 189 -18.23 -3.22 -11.42
CA GLN A 189 -18.03 -4.03 -10.22
C GLN A 189 -18.15 -3.22 -8.91
N ILE A 190 -18.18 -1.88 -9.02
CA ILE A 190 -18.22 -0.95 -7.89
C ILE A 190 -19.62 -0.37 -7.71
N ARG A 191 -20.15 -0.44 -6.48
CA ARG A 191 -21.42 0.24 -6.14
C ARG A 191 -21.28 1.75 -6.33
N GLY A 192 -22.03 2.30 -7.29
CA GLY A 192 -21.94 3.71 -7.66
C GLY A 192 -20.77 4.05 -8.58
N GLY A 193 -20.10 3.08 -9.19
CA GLY A 193 -18.92 3.29 -10.03
C GLY A 193 -19.16 4.21 -11.23
N GLY A 194 -20.41 4.40 -11.67
CA GLY A 194 -20.77 5.42 -12.65
C GLY A 194 -20.34 6.85 -12.28
N HIS A 195 -20.25 7.18 -10.98
CA HIS A 195 -19.75 8.47 -10.51
C HIS A 195 -18.25 8.65 -10.75
N LEU A 196 -17.46 7.57 -10.79
CA LEU A 196 -16.00 7.60 -11.01
C LEU A 196 -15.64 8.12 -12.40
N LYS A 197 -16.51 7.93 -13.39
CA LYS A 197 -16.34 8.43 -14.77
C LYS A 197 -16.41 9.95 -14.89
N THR A 198 -16.89 10.60 -13.83
CA THR A 198 -17.21 12.05 -13.82
C THR A 198 -16.20 12.87 -13.03
N VAL A 199 -15.25 12.23 -12.36
CA VAL A 199 -14.25 12.89 -11.52
C VAL A 199 -12.86 12.79 -12.15
N HIS A 200 -11.89 13.51 -11.59
CA HIS A 200 -10.50 13.47 -12.01
C HIS A 200 -9.97 12.02 -11.98
N PRO A 201 -9.17 11.56 -12.97
CA PRO A 201 -8.67 10.18 -13.02
C PRO A 201 -7.96 9.73 -11.74
N GLU A 202 -7.24 10.64 -11.10
CA GLU A 202 -6.58 10.39 -9.81
C GLU A 202 -7.57 10.13 -8.66
N ILE A 203 -8.69 10.86 -8.62
CA ILE A 203 -9.77 10.60 -7.65
C ILE A 203 -10.40 9.25 -7.94
N ALA A 204 -10.70 8.97 -9.21
CA ALA A 204 -11.28 7.69 -9.60
C ALA A 204 -10.37 6.53 -9.18
N ARG A 205 -9.06 6.63 -9.42
CA ARG A 205 -8.06 5.64 -9.00
C ARG A 205 -8.04 5.43 -7.49
N ARG A 206 -7.92 6.50 -6.70
CA ARG A 206 -7.90 6.40 -5.22
C ARG A 206 -9.21 5.87 -4.67
N ALA A 207 -10.34 6.25 -5.26
CA ALA A 207 -11.65 5.79 -4.87
C ALA A 207 -11.83 4.28 -5.12
N ARG A 208 -11.30 3.73 -6.22
CA ARG A 208 -11.28 2.28 -6.47
C ARG A 208 -10.45 1.54 -5.41
N ILE A 209 -9.27 2.07 -5.07
CA ILE A 209 -8.42 1.53 -4.00
C ILE A 209 -9.15 1.57 -2.65
N LEU A 210 -9.76 2.72 -2.32
CA LEU A 210 -10.53 2.89 -1.08
C LEU A 210 -11.69 1.89 -1.00
N TYR A 211 -12.41 1.68 -2.10
CA TYR A 211 -13.52 0.72 -2.16
C TYR A 211 -13.04 -0.71 -1.89
N PHE A 212 -11.94 -1.13 -2.52
CA PHE A 212 -11.33 -2.44 -2.26
C PHE A 212 -10.89 -2.57 -0.80
N LEU A 213 -10.13 -1.62 -0.28
CA LEU A 213 -9.64 -1.66 1.10
C LEU A 213 -10.78 -1.65 2.13
N ALA A 214 -11.86 -0.91 1.86
CA ALA A 214 -13.05 -0.91 2.70
C ALA A 214 -13.71 -2.30 2.73
N LEU A 215 -13.84 -2.97 1.59
CA LEU A 215 -14.37 -4.33 1.51
C LEU A 215 -13.52 -5.33 2.31
N GLU A 216 -12.20 -5.24 2.20
CA GLU A 216 -11.26 -6.08 2.98
C GLU A 216 -11.37 -5.86 4.50
N GLN A 217 -11.78 -4.66 4.93
CA GLN A 217 -12.07 -4.34 6.33
C GLN A 217 -13.53 -4.67 6.73
N GLY A 218 -14.30 -5.34 5.87
CA GLY A 218 -15.70 -5.68 6.12
C GLY A 218 -16.65 -4.47 6.06
N VAL A 219 -16.21 -3.33 5.53
CA VAL A 219 -17.00 -2.10 5.41
C VAL A 219 -17.45 -1.89 3.97
N GLN A 220 -18.74 -2.07 3.71
CA GLN A 220 -19.29 -1.88 2.36
C GLN A 220 -19.65 -0.41 2.12
N ILE A 221 -18.96 0.25 1.20
CA ILE A 221 -19.28 1.62 0.77
C ILE A 221 -19.94 1.64 -0.61
N GLN A 222 -20.60 2.74 -0.95
CA GLN A 222 -21.14 3.02 -2.28
C GLN A 222 -20.93 4.48 -2.65
N PHE A 223 -20.46 4.76 -3.86
CA PHE A 223 -20.34 6.14 -4.34
C PHE A 223 -21.72 6.68 -4.73
N ILE A 224 -22.03 7.91 -4.30
CA ILE A 224 -23.38 8.51 -4.46
C ILE A 224 -23.35 9.85 -5.22
N SER A 225 -22.17 10.46 -5.38
CA SER A 225 -22.03 11.71 -6.13
C SER A 225 -20.62 11.87 -6.69
N GLY A 226 -20.51 12.37 -7.91
CA GLY A 226 -19.24 12.76 -8.54
C GLY A 226 -19.33 14.22 -8.99
N TYR A 227 -19.06 14.50 -10.27
CA TYR A 227 -19.27 15.86 -10.80
C TYR A 227 -20.69 16.38 -10.54
N ARG A 228 -20.77 17.62 -10.06
CA ARG A 228 -22.02 18.38 -9.94
C ARG A 228 -21.92 19.65 -10.75
N ARG A 229 -22.95 19.95 -11.54
CA ARG A 229 -22.98 21.19 -12.33
C ARG A 229 -22.79 22.40 -11.43
N TYR A 230 -21.87 23.28 -11.82
CA TYR A 230 -21.66 24.54 -11.13
C TYR A 230 -22.97 25.34 -11.03
N GLN A 231 -23.26 25.81 -9.82
CA GLN A 231 -24.35 26.73 -9.54
C GLN A 231 -23.78 27.99 -8.91
N LYS A 232 -24.10 29.14 -9.49
CA LYS A 232 -23.67 30.43 -8.95
C LYS A 232 -24.23 30.58 -7.52
N PRO A 233 -23.38 30.75 -6.51
CA PRO A 233 -23.85 30.93 -5.14
C PRO A 233 -24.75 32.16 -5.01
N GLY A 234 -25.77 32.07 -4.16
CA GLY A 234 -26.66 33.20 -3.88
C GLY A 234 -25.90 34.39 -3.30
N ARG A 235 -26.46 35.61 -3.43
CA ARG A 235 -25.78 36.88 -3.05
C ARG A 235 -25.26 36.94 -1.60
N LYS A 236 -25.82 36.15 -0.67
CA LYS A 236 -25.41 36.09 0.74
C LYS A 236 -24.37 34.99 1.04
N SER A 237 -24.09 34.09 0.09
CA SER A 237 -23.13 33.01 0.27
C SER A 237 -21.70 33.54 0.16
N ARG A 238 -20.85 33.14 1.11
CA ARG A 238 -19.41 33.39 1.05
C ARG A 238 -18.64 32.28 0.31
N ARG A 239 -19.30 31.16 -0.03
CA ARG A 239 -18.71 30.07 -0.83
C ARG A 239 -18.75 30.47 -2.30
N LEU A 240 -17.67 30.19 -3.04
CA LEU A 240 -17.57 30.49 -4.47
C LEU A 240 -18.04 29.32 -5.35
N SER A 241 -17.64 28.11 -4.99
CA SER A 241 -18.00 26.87 -5.65
C SER A 241 -17.71 25.69 -4.71
N SER A 242 -18.18 24.50 -5.07
CA SER A 242 -17.72 23.22 -4.53
C SER A 242 -16.68 22.61 -5.47
N TRP A 243 -15.78 21.77 -4.95
CA TRP A 243 -14.82 21.00 -5.75
C TRP A 243 -15.51 19.97 -6.66
N HIS A 244 -16.73 19.53 -6.37
CA HIS A 244 -17.55 18.74 -7.29
C HIS A 244 -17.80 19.44 -8.63
N ALA A 245 -17.84 20.78 -8.66
CA ALA A 245 -18.00 21.54 -9.90
C ALA A 245 -16.80 21.40 -10.84
N PHE A 246 -15.67 20.95 -10.32
CA PHE A 246 -14.42 20.75 -11.04
C PHE A 246 -14.08 19.26 -11.21
N GLY A 247 -14.98 18.35 -10.79
CA GLY A 247 -14.70 16.91 -10.75
C GLY A 247 -13.61 16.55 -9.75
N MET A 248 -13.35 17.41 -8.76
CA MET A 248 -12.31 17.24 -7.74
C MET A 248 -12.88 16.78 -6.38
N GLY A 249 -14.16 16.38 -6.36
CA GLY A 249 -14.83 15.85 -5.18
C GLY A 249 -15.70 14.64 -5.54
N ILE A 250 -15.78 13.69 -4.62
CA ILE A 250 -16.60 12.48 -4.72
C ILE A 250 -17.28 12.21 -3.38
N ASP A 251 -18.57 11.86 -3.43
CA ASP A 251 -19.32 11.50 -2.22
C ASP A 251 -19.60 10.01 -2.21
N PHE A 252 -19.63 9.44 -1.01
CA PHE A 252 -20.02 8.06 -0.79
C PHE A 252 -20.88 7.92 0.47
N ASN A 253 -21.47 6.74 0.62
CA ASN A 253 -22.20 6.36 1.81
C ASN A 253 -21.87 4.92 2.20
N LEU A 254 -22.20 4.53 3.44
CA LEU A 254 -22.25 3.12 3.81
C LEU A 254 -23.41 2.45 3.08
N SER A 255 -23.18 1.25 2.57
CA SER A 255 -24.11 0.56 1.68
C SER A 255 -25.43 0.17 2.37
N HIS A 256 -25.43 0.00 3.68
CA HIS A 256 -26.66 -0.30 4.44
C HIS A 256 -27.50 0.95 4.76
N ARG A 257 -27.02 2.15 4.41
CA ARG A 257 -27.76 3.40 4.62
C ARG A 257 -28.48 3.82 3.36
N VAL A 258 -29.75 4.17 3.54
CA VAL A 258 -30.68 4.48 2.44
C VAL A 258 -30.30 5.79 1.75
N ASP A 259 -29.98 6.81 2.54
CA ASP A 259 -29.56 8.12 2.04
C ASP A 259 -28.66 8.83 3.07
N MET A 260 -28.21 10.04 2.73
CA MET A 260 -27.35 10.85 3.61
C MET A 260 -28.07 11.29 4.90
N LYS A 261 -29.39 11.48 4.86
CA LYS A 261 -30.17 11.87 6.06
C LYS A 261 -30.20 10.70 7.03
N ASP A 262 -30.41 9.50 6.51
CA ASP A 262 -30.41 8.27 7.27
C ASP A 262 -29.04 7.99 7.90
N ALA A 263 -27.98 8.11 7.11
CA ALA A 263 -26.62 7.97 7.61
C ALA A 263 -26.28 9.02 8.68
N SER A 264 -26.73 10.28 8.52
CA SER A 264 -26.52 11.32 9.52
C SER A 264 -27.23 11.02 10.84
N ARG A 265 -28.47 10.52 10.78
CA ARG A 265 -29.23 10.12 11.99
C ARG A 265 -28.57 8.97 12.74
N HIS A 266 -27.94 8.06 12.01
CA HIS A 266 -27.30 6.88 12.57
C HIS A 266 -25.78 6.99 12.68
N PHE A 267 -25.24 8.21 12.56
CA PHE A 267 -23.80 8.44 12.56
C PHE A 267 -23.09 7.82 13.78
N ALA A 268 -23.68 7.98 14.97
CA ALA A 268 -23.11 7.45 16.19
C ALA A 268 -23.02 5.90 16.19
N GLN A 269 -23.96 5.23 15.52
CA GLN A 269 -23.99 3.77 15.42
C GLN A 269 -22.93 3.25 14.44
N ASP A 270 -22.70 3.97 13.35
CA ASP A 270 -21.73 3.58 12.31
C ASP A 270 -20.34 4.21 12.50
N ARG A 271 -20.13 4.89 13.63
CA ARG A 271 -18.96 5.76 13.84
C ARG A 271 -17.63 5.05 13.56
N GLU A 272 -17.52 3.79 13.98
CA GLU A 272 -16.34 2.95 13.76
C GLU A 272 -16.05 2.73 12.27
N GLN A 273 -17.07 2.37 11.48
CA GLN A 273 -16.96 2.18 10.04
C GLN A 273 -16.56 3.48 9.33
N TRP A 274 -17.14 4.62 9.75
CA TRP A 274 -16.76 5.93 9.23
C TRP A 274 -15.29 6.29 9.51
N TYR A 275 -14.77 5.94 10.70
CA TYR A 275 -13.36 6.15 11.01
C TYR A 275 -12.43 5.25 10.21
N ILE A 276 -12.77 3.97 10.05
CA ILE A 276 -12.00 3.02 9.23
C ILE A 276 -11.85 3.59 7.81
N VAL A 277 -12.96 3.93 7.16
CA VAL A 277 -12.94 4.46 5.79
C VAL A 277 -12.28 5.83 5.72
N GLY A 278 -12.56 6.72 6.66
CA GLY A 278 -11.99 8.07 6.70
C GLY A 278 -10.47 8.06 6.86
N ASN A 279 -9.93 7.19 7.72
CA ASN A 279 -8.48 7.04 7.90
C ASN A 279 -7.82 6.45 6.65
N MET A 280 -8.43 5.43 6.03
CA MET A 280 -7.94 4.89 4.76
C MET A 280 -7.94 5.96 3.66
N ALA A 281 -9.02 6.74 3.53
CA ALA A 281 -9.12 7.81 2.56
C ALA A 281 -8.04 8.88 2.77
N ARG A 282 -7.78 9.27 4.02
CA ARG A 282 -6.70 10.18 4.37
C ARG A 282 -5.32 9.62 3.99
N GLY A 283 -5.06 8.35 4.27
CA GLY A 283 -3.82 7.68 3.86
C GLY A 283 -3.65 7.61 2.34
N LEU A 284 -4.75 7.51 1.60
CA LEU A 284 -4.78 7.64 0.15
C LEU A 284 -4.71 9.09 -0.35
N GLY A 285 -4.41 10.06 0.52
CA GLY A 285 -4.22 11.47 0.19
C GLY A 285 -5.50 12.22 -0.19
N PHE A 286 -6.68 11.71 0.17
CA PHE A 286 -7.90 12.52 0.13
C PHE A 286 -7.89 13.54 1.27
N VAL A 287 -8.41 14.73 0.96
CA VAL A 287 -8.89 15.66 1.97
C VAL A 287 -10.23 15.12 2.45
N TRP A 288 -10.28 14.88 3.76
CA TRP A 288 -11.45 14.43 4.49
C TRP A 288 -11.71 15.42 5.61
N GLY A 289 -12.94 15.93 5.71
CA GLY A 289 -13.29 16.99 6.66
C GLY A 289 -12.87 16.70 8.10
N GLU A 290 -12.17 17.65 8.74
CA GLU A 290 -12.09 17.66 10.20
C GLU A 290 -13.46 18.06 10.76
N SER A 291 -13.85 17.42 11.86
CA SER A 291 -15.06 17.65 12.66
C SER A 291 -16.41 17.20 12.07
N PHE A 292 -16.60 15.88 11.83
CA PHE A 292 -17.87 15.09 11.75
C PHE A 292 -19.10 15.66 11.00
N ASN A 293 -18.99 16.82 10.36
CA ASN A 293 -20.08 17.55 9.73
C ASN A 293 -20.21 17.20 8.24
N ASP A 294 -19.21 16.51 7.67
CA ASP A 294 -19.17 16.15 6.25
C ASP A 294 -18.51 14.78 6.03
N ILE A 295 -19.10 13.75 6.63
CA ILE A 295 -18.60 12.37 6.66
C ILE A 295 -18.76 11.62 5.32
N PHE A 296 -19.34 12.27 4.31
CA PHE A 296 -19.66 11.65 3.04
C PHE A 296 -18.67 12.05 1.95
N HIS A 297 -17.80 13.02 2.24
CA HIS A 297 -17.25 13.89 1.22
C HIS A 297 -15.72 13.77 1.15
N LEU A 298 -15.24 13.33 -0.02
CA LEU A 298 -13.83 13.16 -0.34
C LEU A 298 -13.43 14.18 -1.39
N GLU A 299 -12.35 14.90 -1.13
CA GLU A 299 -11.81 15.87 -2.08
C GLU A 299 -10.32 15.60 -2.35
N TRP A 300 -9.86 15.97 -3.56
CA TRP A 300 -8.44 15.92 -3.89
C TRP A 300 -8.09 17.15 -4.72
N HIS A 301 -7.30 18.06 -4.16
CA HIS A 301 -6.93 19.32 -4.80
C HIS A 301 -5.55 19.79 -4.32
N PRO A 302 -4.47 19.05 -4.65
CA PRO A 302 -3.14 19.32 -4.14
C PRO A 302 -2.69 20.75 -4.48
N GLY A 303 -2.12 21.44 -3.48
CA GLY A 303 -1.64 22.82 -3.64
C GLY A 303 -2.75 23.87 -3.70
N MET A 304 -4.01 23.51 -3.45
CA MET A 304 -5.14 24.45 -3.35
C MET A 304 -5.86 24.31 -2.01
N SER A 305 -6.58 25.37 -1.63
CA SER A 305 -7.26 25.48 -0.34
C SER A 305 -8.54 24.64 -0.30
N ASP A 306 -8.83 23.98 0.83
CA ASP A 306 -10.09 23.22 1.06
C ASP A 306 -11.32 24.04 0.67
N ARG A 307 -11.34 25.31 1.09
CA ARG A 307 -12.29 26.28 0.58
C ARG A 307 -11.67 27.11 -0.53
N ILE A 308 -12.17 26.89 -1.74
CA ILE A 308 -11.79 27.63 -2.95
C ILE A 308 -11.79 29.14 -2.69
N LYS A 309 -10.61 29.75 -2.83
CA LYS A 309 -10.36 31.20 -2.73
C LYS A 309 -10.64 31.89 -4.06
N ALA A 310 -10.73 33.22 -4.03
CA ALA A 310 -11.12 34.02 -5.18
C ALA A 310 -10.14 33.93 -6.36
N ASP A 311 -8.84 33.92 -6.05
CA ASP A 311 -7.74 33.77 -7.00
C ASP A 311 -7.67 32.34 -7.58
N GLU A 312 -7.81 31.31 -6.75
CA GLU A 312 -7.93 29.91 -7.18
C GLU A 312 -9.13 29.74 -8.12
N PHE A 313 -10.29 30.29 -7.76
CA PHE A 313 -11.50 30.23 -8.57
C PHE A 313 -11.34 30.94 -9.92
N ALA A 314 -10.62 32.07 -9.94
CA ALA A 314 -10.33 32.80 -11.17
C ALA A 314 -9.44 31.97 -12.11
N ARG A 315 -8.41 31.29 -11.57
CA ARG A 315 -7.54 30.36 -12.34
C ARG A 315 -8.34 29.21 -12.93
N LEU A 316 -9.18 28.58 -12.12
CA LEU A 316 -10.05 27.49 -12.56
C LEU A 316 -10.98 27.95 -13.70
N ARG A 317 -11.67 29.09 -13.52
CA ARG A 317 -12.60 29.63 -14.53
C ARG A 317 -11.93 30.09 -15.81
N LYS A 318 -10.65 30.42 -15.79
CA LYS A 318 -9.86 30.71 -17.00
C LYS A 318 -9.81 29.49 -17.93
N LEU A 319 -9.77 28.29 -17.37
CA LEU A 319 -9.73 27.03 -18.12
C LEU A 319 -11.14 26.48 -18.40
N THR A 320 -12.04 26.54 -17.42
CA THR A 320 -13.36 25.88 -17.50
C THR A 320 -14.45 26.75 -18.12
N GLY A 321 -14.15 28.02 -18.37
CA GLY A 321 -15.13 29.03 -18.75
C GLY A 321 -15.93 29.58 -17.57
N LYS A 322 -16.68 30.67 -17.84
CA LYS A 322 -17.40 31.46 -16.84
C LYS A 322 -18.39 30.63 -16.01
N ASP A 323 -19.06 29.67 -16.64
CA ASP A 323 -20.08 28.82 -16.00
C ASP A 323 -19.56 27.40 -15.70
N VAL A 324 -18.24 27.18 -15.80
CA VAL A 324 -17.58 25.91 -15.44
C VAL A 324 -18.12 24.70 -16.21
N VAL A 325 -18.63 24.92 -17.43
CA VAL A 325 -19.20 23.82 -18.24
C VAL A 325 -18.10 22.86 -18.68
N ASN A 326 -16.92 23.38 -19.02
CA ASN A 326 -15.75 22.56 -19.39
C ASN A 326 -14.90 22.23 -18.17
N TYR A 327 -15.50 21.64 -17.14
CA TYR A 327 -14.85 21.43 -15.84
C TYR A 327 -13.54 20.64 -15.94
N LYS A 328 -13.47 19.64 -16.84
CA LYS A 328 -12.28 18.80 -17.05
C LYS A 328 -11.05 19.59 -17.50
N ALA A 329 -11.22 20.74 -18.13
CA ALA A 329 -10.09 21.59 -18.52
C ALA A 329 -9.28 22.08 -17.30
N SER A 330 -9.88 22.15 -16.12
CA SER A 330 -9.15 22.50 -14.88
C SER A 330 -8.16 21.43 -14.43
N TRP A 331 -8.29 20.18 -14.91
CA TRP A 331 -7.44 19.06 -14.51
C TRP A 331 -5.97 19.26 -14.90
N ALA A 332 -5.70 20.07 -15.93
CA ALA A 332 -4.36 20.48 -16.31
C ALA A 332 -3.60 21.22 -15.19
N LEU A 333 -4.30 21.75 -14.18
CA LEU A 333 -3.68 22.37 -13.00
C LEU A 333 -3.16 21.36 -11.98
N PHE A 334 -3.51 20.08 -12.13
CA PHE A 334 -3.24 19.00 -11.18
C PHE A 334 -2.49 17.84 -11.84
N GLU A 335 -1.82 18.09 -12.98
CA GLU A 335 -1.00 17.08 -13.65
C GLU A 335 0.13 16.60 -12.73
N ARG A 336 0.37 15.28 -12.79
CA ARG A 336 1.47 14.64 -12.07
C ARG A 336 2.81 15.24 -12.54
N PRO A 337 3.80 15.42 -11.65
CA PRO A 337 5.17 15.64 -12.09
C PRO A 337 5.59 14.50 -13.04
N LYS A 338 6.34 14.81 -14.11
CA LYS A 338 6.82 13.80 -15.07
C LYS A 338 7.71 12.74 -14.43
N GLU A 339 8.34 13.07 -13.31
CA GLU A 339 9.13 12.16 -12.49
C GLU A 339 8.49 12.10 -11.11
N LEU A 340 7.89 10.94 -10.79
CA LEU A 340 7.55 10.58 -9.42
C LEU A 340 8.82 9.98 -8.80
N PRO A 341 9.18 10.32 -7.54
CA PRO A 341 10.03 9.43 -6.78
C PRO A 341 9.35 8.05 -6.74
N ALA A 342 10.12 6.97 -6.77
CA ALA A 342 9.67 5.58 -6.94
C ALA A 342 8.64 5.06 -5.89
N ARG A 343 8.21 5.92 -4.96
CA ARG A 343 7.38 5.67 -3.78
C ARG A 343 6.17 6.61 -3.68
N CYS A 344 5.49 6.92 -4.78
CA CYS A 344 4.30 7.77 -4.71
C CYS A 344 3.21 7.29 -5.68
N VAL A 345 2.32 6.38 -5.23
CA VAL A 345 0.99 6.19 -5.82
C VAL A 345 -0.02 6.93 -4.96
N GLY A 346 -0.23 8.23 -5.22
CA GLY A 346 -1.15 9.03 -4.40
C GLY A 346 -0.63 10.41 -3.98
N GLY A 347 0.48 10.88 -4.52
CA GLY A 347 1.05 12.17 -4.14
C GLY A 347 1.73 12.08 -2.77
N CYS A 348 2.84 12.79 -2.65
CA CYS A 348 3.77 12.61 -1.55
C CYS A 348 3.32 13.46 -0.34
N TRP A 349 2.36 12.95 0.42
CA TRP A 349 1.98 13.45 1.75
C TRP A 349 2.22 12.34 2.77
N GLU A 350 2.84 12.68 3.90
CA GLU A 350 3.13 11.70 4.95
C GLU A 350 1.84 11.07 5.48
N ILE A 351 1.72 9.76 5.28
CA ILE A 351 0.76 8.94 6.01
C ILE A 351 1.23 8.97 7.48
N VAL A 352 0.54 9.76 8.30
CA VAL A 352 0.87 9.98 9.71
C VAL A 352 0.64 8.72 10.57
N ASP A 353 -0.06 7.73 10.01
CA ASP A 353 -0.30 6.42 10.61
C ASP A 353 0.67 5.38 10.04
N GLU A 354 1.60 4.90 10.87
CA GLU A 354 2.74 4.09 10.43
C GLU A 354 2.34 2.67 9.98
N GLU A 355 1.20 2.17 10.45
CA GLU A 355 0.68 0.85 10.08
C GLU A 355 -0.08 0.92 8.75
N LEU A 356 -0.85 1.99 8.53
CA LEU A 356 -1.44 2.29 7.23
C LEU A 356 -0.37 2.63 6.19
N ARG A 357 0.71 3.31 6.60
CA ARG A 357 1.87 3.61 5.76
C ARG A 357 2.55 2.33 5.27
N ARG A 358 2.84 1.38 6.16
CA ARG A 358 3.39 0.07 5.77
C ARG A 358 2.47 -0.66 4.80
N ARG A 359 1.16 -0.63 5.03
CA ARG A 359 0.16 -1.28 4.17
C ARG A 359 0.05 -0.65 2.78
N VAL A 360 0.23 0.67 2.68
CA VAL A 360 0.25 1.40 1.40
C VAL A 360 1.61 1.30 0.71
N GLU A 361 2.74 1.34 1.42
CA GLU A 361 4.08 1.11 0.85
C GLU A 361 4.22 -0.32 0.30
N LEU A 362 3.54 -1.31 0.90
CA LEU A 362 3.39 -2.66 0.31
C LEU A 362 2.61 -2.66 -1.02
N THR A 363 1.75 -1.66 -1.26
CA THR A 363 1.11 -1.43 -2.56
C THR A 363 1.94 -0.60 -3.54
N GLU A 364 3.05 0.01 -3.13
CA GLU A 364 3.91 0.84 -4.02
C GLU A 364 4.83 0.01 -4.94
N GLY A 365 5.00 -1.29 -4.66
CA GLY A 365 5.59 -2.26 -5.60
C GLY A 365 4.65 -2.65 -6.75
N MET A 366 3.40 -2.15 -6.76
CA MET A 366 2.40 -2.51 -7.76
C MET A 366 2.50 -1.65 -9.02
N VAL A 367 2.81 -2.29 -10.15
CA VAL A 367 2.55 -1.71 -11.47
C VAL A 367 1.04 -1.58 -11.63
N VAL A 368 0.52 -0.35 -11.52
CA VAL A 368 -0.83 -0.02 -11.99
C VAL A 368 -0.81 -0.11 -13.52
N ARG A 369 -1.20 -1.26 -14.07
CA ARG A 369 -1.50 -1.37 -15.51
C ARG A 369 -2.89 -0.78 -15.73
N GLU A 370 -2.97 0.19 -16.64
CA GLU A 370 -4.25 0.74 -17.14
C GLU A 370 -5.05 -0.30 -17.91
#